data_AF-C4VBY8-F1
#
_entry.id   AF-C4VBY8-F1
#
_cell.length_a   1.000
_cell.length_b   1.000
_cell.length_c   1.000
_cell.angle_alpha   90.00
_cell.angle_beta   90.00
_cell.angle_gamma   90.00
#
_symmetry.space_group_name_H-M   'P 1'
#
loop_
_entity.id
_entity.type
_entity.pdbx_description
1 polymer ?
#
loop_
_entity_poly.entity_id
_entity_poly.type
_entity_poly.pdbx_seq_one_letter_code
_entity_poly.pdbx_strand_id
1 'polypeptide(L)'
;MSVKRTKQNDEDEELLHLTKLLSQIHKEYFSTSENSIIEILKNKKKIFTGISFYASNTTFKKKIEDYGGVLTDDITKCTYVLTHKTNKVNINTYELYKSVVLDEVYIFECIYRLKKLNVENYILYDFSGDEKLISELFIE
;
A
#
# COMPACT_ATOMS: atom_id res chain seq x y z
N MET A 1 14.82 -0.70 31.92
CA MET A 1 14.07 0.53 31.60
C MET A 1 12.80 0.13 30.86
N SER A 2 11.65 0.42 31.45
CA SER A 2 10.34 -0.02 30.98
C SER A 2 9.88 0.80 29.80
N VAL A 3 9.71 0.16 28.64
CA VAL A 3 9.04 0.75 27.49
C VAL A 3 7.56 0.82 27.82
N LYS A 4 7.09 2.02 28.22
CA LYS A 4 5.66 2.33 28.25
C LYS A 4 5.17 2.30 26.80
N ARG A 5 4.60 1.17 26.38
CA ARG A 5 3.67 1.17 25.24
C ARG A 5 2.45 1.99 25.68
N THR A 6 2.35 3.22 25.20
CA THR A 6 1.08 3.93 25.17
C THR A 6 0.11 3.05 24.38
N LYS A 7 -0.79 2.37 25.11
CA LYS A 7 -2.04 1.88 24.53
C LYS A 7 -2.81 3.12 24.10
N GLN A 8 -2.59 3.54 22.87
CA GLN A 8 -3.51 4.43 22.19
C GLN A 8 -4.77 3.59 21.97
N ASN A 9 -5.84 3.95 22.68
CA ASN A 9 -7.18 3.45 22.39
C ASN A 9 -7.54 3.93 20.98
N ASP A 10 -7.17 3.17 19.96
CA ASP A 10 -7.77 3.32 18.64
C ASP A 10 -9.18 2.76 18.78
N GLU A 11 -10.15 3.66 18.90
CA GLU A 11 -11.56 3.29 18.75
C GLU A 11 -11.74 2.70 17.34
N ASP A 12 -12.30 1.51 17.29
CA ASP A 12 -12.64 0.83 16.05
C ASP A 12 -13.67 1.67 15.26
N GLU A 13 -13.18 2.41 14.27
CA GLU A 13 -14.00 3.22 13.36
C GLU A 13 -14.41 2.47 12.09
N GLU A 14 -14.29 1.14 12.05
CA GLU A 14 -14.50 0.36 10.82
C GLU A 14 -15.93 0.52 10.28
N LEU A 15 -16.94 0.50 11.15
CA LEU A 15 -18.33 0.73 10.78
C LEU A 15 -18.57 2.14 10.23
N LEU A 16 -17.87 3.13 10.79
CA LEU A 16 -17.95 4.51 10.31
C LEU A 16 -17.32 4.63 8.91
N HIS A 17 -16.18 3.97 8.68
CA HIS A 17 -15.54 3.91 7.37
C HIS A 17 -16.45 3.24 6.33
N LEU A 18 -17.03 2.08 6.68
CA LEU A 18 -17.95 1.36 5.80
C LEU A 18 -19.19 2.19 5.46
N THR A 19 -19.77 2.89 6.45
CA THR A 19 -20.95 3.75 6.25
C THR A 19 -20.63 4.90 5.28
N LYS A 20 -19.46 5.53 5.43
CA LYS A 20 -18.99 6.58 4.52
C LYS A 20 -18.81 6.04 3.10
N LEU A 21 -18.19 4.87 2.95
CA LEU A 21 -17.99 4.22 1.64
C LEU A 21 -19.31 3.90 0.95
N LEU A 22 -20.26 3.27 1.66
CA LEU A 22 -21.58 2.94 1.12
C LEU A 22 -22.35 4.20 0.72
N SER A 23 -22.25 5.26 1.53
CA SER A 23 -22.86 6.56 1.20
C SER A 23 -22.28 7.18 -0.07
N GLN A 24 -20.96 7.04 -0.29
CA GLN A 24 -20.32 7.49 -1.53
C GLN A 24 -20.80 6.67 -2.73
N ILE A 25 -20.85 5.34 -2.61
CA ILE A 25 -21.35 4.45 -3.68
C ILE A 25 -22.79 4.79 -4.02
N HIS A 26 -23.64 5.01 -3.01
CA HIS A 26 -25.03 5.40 -3.21
C HIS A 26 -25.13 6.74 -3.97
N LYS A 27 -24.41 7.77 -3.53
CA LYS A 27 -24.39 9.07 -4.21
C LYS A 27 -23.92 8.95 -5.66
N GLU A 28 -22.88 8.17 -5.90
CA GLU A 28 -22.31 7.95 -7.24
C GLU A 28 -23.31 7.21 -8.14
N TYR A 29 -23.95 6.16 -7.64
CA TYR A 29 -24.98 5.42 -8.37
C TYR A 29 -26.15 6.30 -8.80
N PHE A 30 -26.66 7.15 -7.90
CA PHE A 30 -27.78 8.04 -8.20
C PHE A 30 -27.39 9.36 -8.89
N SER A 31 -26.10 9.60 -9.13
CA SER A 31 -25.63 10.85 -9.77
C SER A 31 -25.98 10.95 -11.25
N THR A 32 -26.15 9.82 -11.94
CA THR A 32 -26.54 9.75 -13.35
C THR A 32 -27.46 8.54 -13.58
N SER A 33 -28.24 8.55 -14.67
CA SER A 33 -29.19 7.49 -14.99
C SER A 33 -28.55 6.19 -15.52
N GLU A 34 -27.26 6.18 -15.82
CA GLU A 34 -26.58 5.06 -16.50
C GLU A 34 -25.51 4.35 -15.62
N ASN A 35 -25.31 4.80 -14.38
CA ASN A 35 -24.27 4.22 -13.53
C ASN A 35 -24.62 2.80 -13.05
N SER A 36 -23.66 1.88 -13.18
CA SER A 36 -23.75 0.52 -12.64
C SER A 36 -22.95 0.41 -11.34
N ILE A 37 -23.53 -0.21 -10.30
CA ILE A 37 -22.82 -0.51 -9.05
C ILE A 37 -21.54 -1.32 -9.32
N ILE A 38 -21.60 -2.25 -10.28
CA ILE A 38 -20.45 -3.09 -10.64
C ILE A 38 -19.31 -2.23 -11.16
N GLU A 39 -19.61 -1.22 -11.99
CA GLU A 39 -18.61 -0.33 -12.57
C GLU A 39 -18.02 0.63 -11.53
N ILE A 40 -18.86 1.18 -10.64
CA ILE A 40 -18.42 1.99 -9.50
C ILE A 40 -17.43 1.21 -8.63
N LEU A 41 -17.78 -0.03 -8.27
CA LEU A 41 -16.90 -0.89 -7.47
C LEU A 41 -15.60 -1.22 -8.22
N LYS A 42 -15.67 -1.51 -9.53
CA LYS A 42 -14.46 -1.74 -10.35
C LYS A 42 -13.55 -0.51 -10.36
N ASN A 43 -14.10 0.69 -10.46
CA ASN A 43 -13.31 1.92 -10.45
C ASN A 43 -12.67 2.18 -9.09
N LYS A 44 -13.39 1.97 -7.98
CA LYS A 44 -12.81 2.08 -6.63
C LYS A 44 -11.72 1.04 -6.35
N LYS A 45 -11.73 -0.10 -7.04
CA LYS A 45 -10.68 -1.12 -6.95
C LYS A 45 -9.39 -0.76 -7.68
N LYS A 46 -9.33 0.29 -8.50
CA LYS A 46 -8.13 0.71 -9.25
C LYS A 46 -7.09 1.44 -8.37
N ILE A 47 -6.75 0.85 -7.22
CA ILE A 47 -5.91 1.47 -6.19
C ILE A 47 -4.45 1.53 -6.63
N PHE A 48 -3.98 0.47 -7.28
CA PHE A 48 -2.59 0.29 -7.65
C PHE A 48 -2.32 0.52 -9.14
N THR A 49 -3.25 1.15 -9.86
CA THR A 49 -3.09 1.43 -11.28
C THR A 49 -1.81 2.22 -11.55
N GLY A 50 -0.98 1.72 -12.47
CA GLY A 50 0.30 2.31 -12.83
C GLY A 50 1.45 1.98 -11.87
N ILE A 51 1.23 1.11 -10.88
CA ILE A 51 2.26 0.68 -9.91
C ILE A 51 2.65 -0.76 -10.20
N SER A 52 3.95 -0.99 -10.36
CA SER A 52 4.53 -2.33 -10.48
C SER A 52 5.19 -2.77 -9.17
N PHE A 53 5.00 -4.02 -8.77
CA PHE A 53 5.54 -4.59 -7.55
C PHE A 53 6.39 -5.82 -7.86
N TYR A 54 7.56 -5.89 -7.22
CA TYR A 54 8.32 -7.14 -7.11
C TYR A 54 7.98 -7.81 -5.78
N ALA A 55 7.58 -9.09 -5.85
CA ALA A 55 7.07 -9.83 -4.70
C ALA A 55 7.55 -11.29 -4.77
N SER A 56 8.64 -11.62 -4.08
CA SER A 56 9.24 -12.95 -4.13
C SER A 56 8.39 -14.01 -3.41
N ASN A 57 7.75 -13.65 -2.29
CA ASN A 57 7.01 -14.62 -1.46
C ASN A 57 5.83 -13.98 -0.71
N THR A 58 4.91 -13.32 -1.43
CA THR A 58 3.72 -12.70 -0.81
C THR A 58 2.46 -13.51 -1.11
N THR A 59 1.57 -13.62 -0.13
CA THR A 59 0.23 -14.21 -0.33
C THR A 59 -0.72 -13.29 -1.08
N PHE A 60 -0.29 -12.05 -1.34
CA PHE A 60 -1.12 -10.98 -1.86
C PHE A 60 -1.00 -10.76 -3.37
N LYS A 61 -0.26 -11.63 -4.08
CA LYS A 61 -0.05 -11.51 -5.54
C LYS A 61 -1.34 -11.26 -6.31
N LYS A 62 -2.30 -12.19 -6.20
CA LYS A 62 -3.60 -12.07 -6.87
C LYS A 62 -4.36 -10.80 -6.46
N LYS A 63 -4.27 -10.42 -5.18
CA LYS A 63 -4.93 -9.21 -4.70
C LYS A 63 -4.31 -7.93 -5.27
N ILE A 64 -3.01 -7.89 -5.54
CA ILE A 64 -2.38 -6.73 -6.17
C ILE A 64 -2.95 -6.55 -7.58
N GLU A 65 -3.06 -7.63 -8.34
CA GLU A 65 -3.61 -7.63 -9.71
C GLU A 65 -5.11 -7.28 -9.73
N ASP A 66 -5.91 -7.88 -8.85
CA ASP A 66 -7.35 -7.60 -8.71
C ASP A 66 -7.64 -6.11 -8.41
N TYR A 67 -6.66 -5.40 -7.85
CA TYR A 67 -6.74 -3.98 -7.50
C TYR A 67 -5.88 -3.09 -8.43
N GLY A 68 -5.56 -3.61 -9.62
CA GLY A 68 -4.98 -2.87 -10.73
C GLY A 68 -3.46 -2.67 -10.70
N GLY A 69 -2.75 -3.35 -9.79
CA GLY A 69 -1.30 -3.36 -9.74
C GLY A 69 -0.71 -4.40 -10.70
N VAL A 70 0.57 -4.24 -11.04
CA VAL A 70 1.31 -5.17 -11.89
C VAL A 70 2.34 -5.90 -11.07
N LEU A 71 2.38 -7.24 -11.14
CA LEU A 71 3.48 -8.01 -10.59
C LEU A 71 4.56 -8.22 -11.62
N THR A 72 5.82 -8.10 -11.20
CA THR A 72 6.98 -8.36 -12.03
C THR A 72 7.95 -9.28 -11.29
N ASP A 73 8.51 -10.23 -12.03
CA ASP A 73 9.63 -11.07 -11.58
C ASP A 73 10.99 -10.38 -11.79
N ASP A 74 10.99 -9.22 -12.47
CA ASP A 74 12.16 -8.39 -12.69
C ASP A 74 12.14 -7.18 -11.74
N ILE A 75 13.07 -7.19 -10.77
CA ILE A 75 13.25 -6.12 -9.78
C ILE A 75 13.52 -4.78 -10.47
N THR A 76 14.22 -4.76 -11.61
CA THR A 76 14.59 -3.52 -12.30
C THR A 76 13.42 -2.79 -12.94
N LYS A 77 12.29 -3.49 -13.11
CA LYS A 77 11.05 -2.95 -13.70
C LYS A 77 9.95 -2.70 -12.66
N CYS A 78 10.25 -2.91 -11.38
CA CYS A 78 9.28 -2.65 -10.31
C CYS A 78 9.34 -1.19 -9.84
N THR A 79 8.21 -0.67 -9.40
CA THR A 79 8.13 0.61 -8.67
C THR A 79 8.52 0.40 -7.22
N TYR A 80 8.04 -0.71 -6.62
CA TYR A 80 8.32 -1.06 -5.23
C TYR A 80 8.62 -2.55 -5.08
N VAL A 81 9.50 -2.85 -4.14
CA VAL A 81 9.76 -4.22 -3.67
C VAL A 81 8.92 -4.46 -2.41
N LEU A 82 8.18 -5.57 -2.37
CA LEU A 82 7.39 -5.96 -1.21
C LEU A 82 8.12 -7.04 -0.40
N THR A 83 8.20 -6.83 0.90
CA THR A 83 8.70 -7.84 1.85
C THR A 83 7.93 -7.79 3.15
N HIS A 84 7.87 -8.92 3.85
CA HIS A 84 7.43 -8.94 5.23
C HIS A 84 8.55 -8.41 6.14
N LYS A 85 8.20 -7.60 7.15
CA LYS A 85 9.16 -6.97 8.07
C LYS A 85 10.13 -7.95 8.76
N THR A 86 9.69 -9.18 8.98
CA THR A 86 10.49 -10.22 9.66
C THR A 86 11.38 -11.03 8.73
N ASN A 87 11.24 -10.89 7.41
CA ASN A 87 12.06 -11.65 6.47
C ASN A 87 13.48 -11.07 6.43
N LYS A 88 14.48 -11.96 6.47
CA LYS A 88 15.86 -11.58 6.16
C LYS A 88 15.94 -11.29 4.67
N VAL A 89 15.91 -10.01 4.35
CA VAL A 89 16.03 -9.49 3.01
C VAL A 89 17.49 -9.57 2.55
N ASN A 90 17.73 -9.97 1.31
CA ASN A 90 19.05 -9.82 0.68
C ASN A 90 19.25 -8.35 0.28
N ILE A 91 19.62 -7.53 1.27
CA ILE A 91 19.76 -6.07 1.16
C ILE A 91 20.67 -5.69 -0.03
N ASN A 92 21.76 -6.43 -0.23
CA ASN A 92 22.72 -6.18 -1.31
C ASN A 92 22.08 -6.20 -2.71
N THR A 93 21.07 -7.05 -2.91
CA THR A 93 20.35 -7.12 -4.19
C THR A 93 19.49 -5.87 -4.40
N TYR A 94 18.81 -5.37 -3.37
CA TYR A 94 17.92 -4.21 -3.52
C TYR A 94 18.67 -2.88 -3.56
N GLU A 95 19.82 -2.82 -2.89
CA GLU A 95 20.76 -1.71 -2.99
C GLU A 95 21.33 -1.58 -4.41
N LEU A 96 21.75 -2.69 -5.02
CA LEU A 96 22.26 -2.71 -6.40
C LEU A 96 21.26 -2.11 -7.41
N TYR A 97 19.97 -2.35 -7.19
CA TYR A 97 18.90 -1.90 -8.07
C TYR A 97 18.21 -0.61 -7.60
N LYS A 98 18.77 0.10 -6.61
CA LYS A 98 18.23 1.36 -6.09
C LYS A 98 16.73 1.30 -5.79
N SER A 99 16.28 0.20 -5.20
CA SER A 99 14.85 -0.08 -5.03
C SER A 99 14.30 0.50 -3.72
N VAL A 100 13.03 0.89 -3.73
CA VAL A 100 12.28 1.21 -2.50
C VAL A 100 11.58 -0.06 -2.01
N VAL A 101 11.87 -0.44 -0.77
CA VAL A 101 11.35 -1.66 -0.14
C VAL A 101 10.25 -1.30 0.84
N LEU A 102 9.05 -1.83 0.61
CA LEU A 102 7.86 -1.61 1.42
C LEU A 102 7.51 -2.85 2.24
N ASP A 103 6.90 -2.62 3.40
CA ASP A 103 6.20 -3.64 4.16
C ASP A 103 4.92 -4.06 3.41
N GLU A 104 4.68 -5.37 3.30
CA GLU A 104 3.49 -5.91 2.64
C GLU A 104 2.17 -5.50 3.31
N VAL A 105 2.22 -5.05 4.57
CA VAL A 105 1.08 -4.42 5.27
C VAL A 105 0.50 -3.24 4.48
N TYR A 106 1.32 -2.53 3.70
CA TYR A 106 0.86 -1.46 2.80
C TYR A 106 -0.26 -1.93 1.86
N ILE A 107 -0.09 -3.12 1.27
CA ILE A 107 -1.06 -3.70 0.34
C ILE A 107 -2.37 -3.99 1.07
N PHE A 108 -2.28 -4.57 2.27
CA PHE A 108 -3.45 -4.88 3.08
C PHE A 108 -4.25 -3.63 3.42
N GLU A 109 -3.60 -2.59 3.95
CA GLU A 109 -4.28 -1.38 4.37
C GLU A 109 -4.87 -0.58 3.20
N CYS A 110 -4.17 -0.55 2.07
CA CYS A 110 -4.70 0.09 0.86
C CYS A 110 -5.98 -0.60 0.38
N ILE A 111 -5.98 -1.94 0.31
CA ILE A 111 -7.14 -2.74 -0.08
C ILE A 111 -8.27 -2.56 0.94
N TYR A 112 -7.95 -2.63 2.23
CA TYR A 112 -8.92 -2.52 3.31
C TYR A 112 -9.64 -1.16 3.27
N ARG A 113 -8.90 -0.06 3.04
CA ARG A 113 -9.45 1.29 2.97
C ARG A 113 -9.96 1.68 1.58
N LEU A 114 -9.87 0.78 0.60
CA LEU A 114 -10.13 1.03 -0.83
C LEU A 114 -9.49 2.32 -1.35
N LYS A 115 -8.24 2.60 -0.93
CA LYS A 115 -7.56 3.86 -1.21
C LYS A 115 -6.05 3.67 -1.26
N LYS A 116 -5.38 4.39 -2.17
CA LYS A 116 -3.93 4.48 -2.20
C LYS A 116 -3.45 5.31 -1.00
N LEU A 117 -2.70 4.68 -0.10
CA LEU A 117 -2.13 5.32 1.08
C LEU A 117 -0.74 5.89 0.77
N ASN A 118 -0.27 6.82 1.61
CA ASN A 118 1.10 7.33 1.52
C ASN A 118 2.08 6.18 1.81
N VAL A 119 3.02 5.97 0.88
CA VAL A 119 3.99 4.86 0.92
C VAL A 119 5.05 5.07 2.00
N GLU A 120 5.36 6.32 2.38
CA GLU A 120 6.42 6.68 3.34
C GLU A 120 6.26 5.98 4.68
N ASN A 121 5.02 5.83 5.15
CA ASN A 121 4.69 5.16 6.42
C ASN A 121 4.98 3.65 6.41
N TYR A 122 5.28 3.07 5.25
CA TYR A 122 5.46 1.64 5.06
C TYR A 122 6.83 1.31 4.43
N ILE A 123 7.71 2.30 4.25
CA ILE A 123 9.08 2.07 3.77
C ILE A 123 9.86 1.35 4.88
N LEU A 124 10.41 0.18 4.52
CA LEU A 124 11.36 -0.55 5.36
C LEU A 124 12.79 -0.12 5.03
N TYR A 125 13.09 0.05 3.75
CA TYR A 125 14.40 0.49 3.25
C TYR A 125 14.23 1.33 1.99
N ASP A 126 15.00 2.40 1.87
CA ASP A 126 15.05 3.23 0.68
C ASP A 126 16.49 3.26 0.12
N PHE A 127 16.69 2.62 -1.04
CA PHE A 127 17.97 2.62 -1.75
C PHE A 127 17.93 3.49 -3.01
N SER A 128 16.85 4.23 -3.26
CA SER A 128 16.66 5.01 -4.48
C SER A 128 17.70 6.11 -4.68
N GLY A 129 18.33 6.55 -3.58
CA GLY A 129 19.37 7.57 -3.61
C GLY A 129 18.84 8.99 -3.86
N ASP A 130 17.52 9.20 -3.76
CA ASP A 130 16.96 10.54 -3.75
C ASP A 130 17.18 11.17 -2.35
N GLU A 131 18.12 12.12 -2.26
CA GLU A 131 18.44 12.90 -1.05
C GLU A 131 17.25 13.73 -0.48
N LYS A 132 16.04 13.60 -1.05
CA LYS A 132 14.86 14.36 -0.65
C LYS A 132 14.07 13.77 0.52
N LEU A 133 14.38 12.56 0.99
CA LEU A 133 13.65 11.91 2.09
C LEU A 133 14.46 11.72 3.38
N ILE A 134 15.74 12.12 3.40
CA ILE A 134 16.55 12.11 4.63
C ILE A 134 16.62 13.53 5.21
N SER A 135 15.47 14.06 5.59
CA SER A 135 15.42 15.21 6.48
C SER A 135 14.31 14.98 7.49
N GLU A 136 14.53 14.06 8.45
CA GLU A 136 13.98 14.12 9.82
C GLU A 136 14.28 12.91 10.74
N LEU A 137 15.13 11.95 10.36
CA LEU A 137 15.36 10.76 11.23
C LEU A 137 16.74 10.64 11.90
N PHE A 138 17.60 11.64 11.80
CA PHE A 138 18.80 11.71 12.64
C PHE A 138 19.14 13.17 13.02
N ILE A 139 18.54 13.66 14.10
CA ILE A 139 19.17 14.67 14.95
C ILE A 139 19.06 14.19 16.40
N GLU A 140 20.24 13.83 16.92
CA GLU A 140 20.68 13.60 18.32
C GLU A 140 20.01 12.51 19.18
#